data_AF-A0A832K1E3-F1
#
_entry.id   AF-A0A832K1E3-F1
#
_cell.length_a   1.000
_cell.length_b   1.000
_cell.length_c   1.000
_cell.angle_alpha   90.00
_cell.angle_beta   90.00
_cell.angle_gamma   90.00
#
_symmetry.space_group_name_H-M   'P 1'
#
loop_
_entity.id
_entity.type
_entity.pdbx_description
1 polymer ?
#
loop_
_entity_poly.entity_id
_entity_poly.type
_entity_poly.pdbx_seq_one_letter_code
_entity_poly.pdbx_strand_id
1 'polypeptide(L)'
;TLATNVLTVDVPNGTVTNANMTLDGSIGFGPYLEVNLGSASNPTQPIYRVPGTLTATGSGAIQVTINGTGLTEGQFPLIAYGTLAGDGLAAFNPTVTVLGATATLTNTGTSIDVLITGVNAEEWTGVVNGDWDFLTVNWTNRSGGFSTTYTGVLPVLFDDNAPGTTAVNLTTAVTPPLMTVSNATKSYSFTSTGGQLSGAAQLVKKGSGTMTINAPNDYSGATFIQQGTLKLGASEVIPNGTGKSDPIINGVLDLAGFNETVNEFSGTGVITNSTGTLSTFTFGLGTTTGGFDGGFAGPVQALRVNAGTFTLRGSSTHTGGTIVQRGRLDLANTNGQCLASDLTLEGVAGNPSGNVVRLGASEQIADTARVIYAGNNDKDLRFSMMGFNETLAGIVSAVTATNNVIFEAASDQVSNAPAVLTIVSPAGQTNVCTAGNVYLRDAAFGTLGSATNNPGFVNPSPLTVVKTGPGTQVFGVNGPYTGYIGFSGGLRVDQGTFVLLNAAASNSRITNDATLVLDLNTFPPTDGPYGLSYATNYWQSNSVSGSGTIIKKGDATLVLDGPVAQGAL
;
A
#
# COMPACT_ATOMS: atom_id res chain seq x y z
N THR A 1 -5.41 -20.71 -10.42
CA THR A 1 -4.92 -19.39 -9.97
C THR A 1 -5.51 -18.35 -10.89
N LEU A 2 -6.56 -17.68 -10.45
CA LEU A 2 -7.17 -16.58 -11.21
C LEU A 2 -6.33 -15.31 -10.97
N ALA A 3 -6.04 -14.57 -12.03
CA ALA A 3 -5.23 -13.35 -12.01
C ALA A 3 -6.03 -12.08 -11.63
N THR A 4 -7.25 -12.25 -11.10
CA THR A 4 -8.12 -11.17 -10.65
C THR A 4 -8.66 -11.51 -9.28
N ASN A 5 -8.50 -10.60 -8.31
CA ASN A 5 -8.96 -10.77 -6.93
C ASN A 5 -10.49 -10.68 -6.77
N VAL A 6 -11.25 -10.67 -7.88
CA VAL A 6 -12.70 -10.69 -7.92
C VAL A 6 -13.17 -11.89 -8.76
N LEU A 7 -14.01 -12.73 -8.18
CA LEU A 7 -14.78 -13.75 -8.87
C LEU A 7 -16.23 -13.26 -8.95
N THR A 8 -16.55 -12.59 -10.05
CA THR A 8 -17.93 -12.20 -10.37
C THR A 8 -18.60 -13.33 -11.12
N VAL A 9 -19.79 -13.72 -10.69
CA VAL A 9 -20.63 -14.68 -11.40
C VAL A 9 -22.04 -14.12 -11.58
N ASP A 10 -22.42 -13.97 -12.85
CA ASP A 10 -23.79 -13.73 -13.29
C ASP A 10 -24.46 -15.07 -13.57
N VAL A 11 -25.14 -15.61 -12.56
CA VAL A 11 -25.93 -16.85 -12.67
C VAL A 11 -27.31 -16.67 -12.06
N PRO A 12 -28.25 -16.01 -12.76
CA PRO A 12 -29.65 -16.05 -12.38
C PRO A 12 -30.14 -17.50 -12.48
N ASN A 13 -30.09 -18.24 -11.37
CA ASN A 13 -30.45 -19.67 -11.21
C ASN A 13 -29.48 -20.72 -11.77
N GLY A 14 -28.20 -20.38 -12.00
CA GLY A 14 -27.18 -21.33 -12.47
C GLY A 14 -26.19 -21.77 -11.38
N THR A 15 -25.45 -22.85 -11.64
CA THR A 15 -24.38 -23.34 -10.76
C THR A 15 -23.05 -23.40 -11.52
N VAL A 16 -22.01 -22.81 -10.95
CA VAL A 16 -20.62 -22.96 -11.43
C VAL A 16 -19.97 -24.14 -10.72
N THR A 17 -19.38 -25.09 -11.45
CA THR A 17 -18.76 -26.29 -10.86
C THR A 17 -17.25 -26.29 -11.10
N ASN A 18 -16.47 -26.41 -10.03
CA ASN A 18 -15.01 -26.50 -10.06
C ASN A 18 -14.53 -27.71 -9.25
N ALA A 19 -13.62 -28.54 -9.79
CA ALA A 19 -13.17 -29.74 -9.08
C ALA A 19 -12.60 -29.44 -7.68
N ASN A 20 -11.78 -28.39 -7.57
CA ASN A 20 -11.30 -27.81 -6.32
C ASN A 20 -11.37 -26.28 -6.44
N MET A 21 -11.43 -25.58 -5.32
CA MET A 21 -11.47 -24.11 -5.27
C MET A 21 -10.60 -23.60 -4.12
N THR A 22 -9.75 -22.63 -4.39
CA THR A 22 -8.97 -21.94 -3.35
C THR A 22 -9.41 -20.48 -3.32
N LEU A 23 -9.87 -20.04 -2.15
CA LEU A 23 -10.14 -18.65 -1.82
C LEU A 23 -9.08 -18.21 -0.81
N ASP A 24 -8.03 -17.57 -1.30
CA ASP A 24 -6.89 -17.19 -0.47
C ASP A 24 -6.90 -15.71 -0.12
N GLY A 25 -7.42 -15.38 1.05
CA GLY A 25 -7.36 -14.04 1.63
C GLY A 25 -6.05 -13.71 2.34
N SER A 26 -5.03 -14.58 2.29
CA SER A 26 -3.71 -14.33 2.92
C SER A 26 -2.71 -13.62 1.99
N ILE A 27 -2.91 -13.66 0.67
CA ILE A 27 -2.03 -13.05 -0.33
C ILE A 27 -2.48 -11.64 -0.73
N GLY A 28 -2.51 -10.71 0.23
CA GLY A 28 -3.18 -9.43 -0.01
C GLY A 28 -4.67 -9.62 -0.19
N PHE A 29 -5.38 -8.51 -0.33
CA PHE A 29 -6.77 -8.46 0.08
C PHE A 29 -7.70 -9.35 -0.74
N GLY A 30 -8.08 -10.46 -0.08
CA GLY A 30 -9.37 -11.14 -0.10
C GLY A 30 -10.02 -11.34 -1.46
N PRO A 31 -10.24 -12.58 -1.93
CA PRO A 31 -11.10 -12.79 -3.09
C PRO A 31 -12.51 -12.25 -2.83
N TYR A 32 -13.00 -11.36 -3.71
CA TYR A 32 -14.38 -10.92 -3.73
C TYR A 32 -15.23 -11.98 -4.41
N LEU A 33 -16.20 -12.52 -3.68
CA LEU A 33 -17.26 -13.31 -4.29
C LEU A 33 -18.45 -12.39 -4.56
N GLU A 34 -18.58 -11.94 -5.80
CA GLU A 34 -19.75 -11.17 -6.23
C GLU A 34 -20.69 -12.08 -7.01
N VAL A 35 -21.92 -12.21 -6.50
CA VAL A 35 -22.96 -13.00 -7.13
C VAL A 35 -24.08 -12.08 -7.59
N ASN A 36 -24.33 -12.07 -8.89
CA ASN A 36 -25.44 -11.35 -9.50
C ASN A 36 -26.58 -12.33 -9.80
N LEU A 37 -27.68 -12.19 -9.06
CA LEU A 37 -28.90 -12.99 -9.18
C LEU A 37 -30.00 -12.27 -9.97
N GLY A 38 -29.84 -10.98 -10.26
CA GLY A 38 -30.84 -10.18 -10.97
C GLY A 38 -32.17 -10.13 -10.20
N SER A 39 -33.27 -10.43 -10.88
CA SER A 39 -34.61 -10.51 -10.27
C SER A 39 -34.97 -11.89 -9.72
N ALA A 40 -34.03 -12.84 -9.69
CA ALA A 40 -34.28 -14.18 -9.18
C ALA A 40 -34.61 -14.18 -7.67
N SER A 41 -35.40 -15.17 -7.26
CA SER A 41 -35.64 -15.49 -5.86
C SER A 41 -34.40 -16.12 -5.22
N ASN A 42 -34.47 -16.40 -3.92
CA ASN A 42 -33.42 -17.17 -3.24
C ASN A 42 -33.10 -18.46 -4.02
N PRO A 43 -31.82 -18.69 -4.38
CA PRO A 43 -31.41 -19.89 -5.09
C PRO A 43 -31.76 -21.17 -4.34
N THR A 44 -32.19 -22.21 -5.05
CA THR A 44 -32.43 -23.55 -4.45
C THR A 44 -31.26 -24.50 -4.68
N GLN A 45 -30.29 -24.10 -5.51
CA GLN A 45 -29.06 -24.82 -5.76
C GLN A 45 -27.86 -23.95 -5.38
N PRO A 46 -26.73 -24.56 -4.98
CA PRO A 46 -25.51 -23.83 -4.71
C PRO A 46 -25.07 -23.04 -5.94
N ILE A 47 -24.70 -21.77 -5.71
CA ILE A 47 -24.11 -20.92 -6.76
C ILE A 47 -22.78 -21.52 -7.24
N TYR A 48 -21.98 -22.05 -6.32
CA TYR A 48 -20.74 -22.77 -6.59
C TYR A 48 -20.80 -24.20 -6.07
N ARG A 49 -20.42 -25.17 -6.90
CA ARG A 49 -20.19 -26.57 -6.50
C ARG A 49 -18.72 -26.92 -6.60
N VAL A 50 -18.16 -27.33 -5.47
CA VAL A 50 -16.77 -27.73 -5.32
C VAL A 50 -16.71 -29.19 -4.83
N PRO A 51 -16.94 -30.20 -5.69
CA PRO A 51 -17.00 -31.60 -5.25
C PRO A 51 -15.74 -32.10 -4.54
N GLY A 52 -14.57 -31.50 -4.78
CA GLY A 52 -13.34 -31.74 -4.02
C GLY A 52 -13.18 -30.78 -2.84
N THR A 53 -11.98 -30.21 -2.71
CA THR A 53 -11.62 -29.34 -1.58
C THR A 53 -11.90 -27.87 -1.90
N LEU A 54 -12.65 -27.21 -1.02
CA LEU A 54 -12.69 -25.76 -0.87
C LEU A 54 -11.65 -25.36 0.18
N THR A 55 -10.56 -24.73 -0.23
CA THR A 55 -9.56 -24.17 0.70
C THR A 55 -9.83 -22.68 0.85
N ALA A 56 -10.23 -22.24 2.04
CA ALA A 56 -10.46 -20.83 2.35
C ALA A 56 -9.46 -20.38 3.41
N THR A 57 -8.65 -19.36 3.13
CA THR A 57 -7.59 -18.85 4.03
C THR A 57 -7.69 -17.34 4.16
N GLY A 58 -7.12 -16.77 5.23
CA GLY A 58 -7.19 -15.33 5.52
C GLY A 58 -8.40 -14.99 6.37
N SER A 59 -8.35 -15.30 7.67
CA SER A 59 -9.41 -15.02 8.64
C SER A 59 -10.04 -13.62 8.48
N GLY A 60 -11.35 -13.58 8.18
CA GLY A 60 -12.15 -12.37 8.02
C GLY A 60 -11.96 -11.60 6.70
N ALA A 61 -11.12 -12.10 5.78
CA ALA A 61 -10.70 -11.37 4.59
C ALA A 61 -11.59 -11.62 3.36
N ILE A 62 -12.23 -12.78 3.23
CA ILE A 62 -13.06 -13.11 2.05
C ILE A 62 -14.40 -12.41 2.13
N GLN A 63 -14.71 -11.59 1.12
CA GLN A 63 -15.94 -10.78 1.08
C GLN A 63 -16.98 -11.43 0.17
N VAL A 64 -18.26 -11.38 0.59
CA VAL A 64 -19.38 -11.88 -0.21
C VAL A 64 -20.37 -10.74 -0.45
N THR A 65 -20.64 -10.49 -1.73
CA THR A 65 -21.69 -9.57 -2.18
C THR A 65 -22.73 -10.33 -2.98
N ILE A 66 -24.00 -10.21 -2.60
CA ILE A 66 -25.14 -10.76 -3.33
C ILE A 66 -25.99 -9.61 -3.87
N ASN A 67 -26.04 -9.49 -5.19
CA ASN A 67 -26.89 -8.55 -5.88
C ASN A 67 -28.15 -9.27 -6.38
N GLY A 68 -29.30 -8.97 -5.78
CA GLY A 68 -30.59 -9.48 -6.24
C GLY A 68 -31.75 -8.64 -5.71
N THR A 69 -32.81 -8.50 -6.51
CA THR A 69 -34.04 -7.78 -6.11
C THR A 69 -35.20 -8.71 -5.75
N GLY A 70 -35.12 -10.00 -6.10
CA GLY A 70 -36.14 -11.00 -5.77
C GLY A 70 -35.88 -11.76 -4.47
N LEU A 71 -34.88 -11.36 -3.69
CA LEU A 71 -34.47 -12.05 -2.48
C LEU A 71 -35.53 -11.95 -1.38
N THR A 72 -35.66 -13.03 -0.60
CA THR A 72 -36.63 -13.17 0.50
C THR A 72 -35.93 -13.66 1.76
N GLU A 73 -36.56 -13.53 2.93
CA GLU A 73 -36.04 -14.17 4.15
C GLU A 73 -35.89 -15.67 3.96
N GLY A 74 -34.77 -16.22 4.42
CA GLY A 74 -34.45 -17.64 4.26
C GLY A 74 -32.97 -17.90 4.00
N GLN A 75 -32.61 -19.18 4.02
CA GLN A 75 -31.25 -19.65 3.81
C GLN A 75 -31.12 -20.28 2.42
N PHE A 76 -30.02 -19.96 1.71
CA PHE A 76 -29.69 -20.63 0.45
C PHE A 76 -28.19 -20.95 0.35
N PRO A 77 -27.83 -22.03 -0.36
CA PRO A 77 -26.43 -22.43 -0.50
C PRO A 77 -25.66 -21.51 -1.45
N LEU A 78 -24.50 -21.02 -1.01
CA LEU A 78 -23.59 -20.22 -1.81
C LEU A 78 -22.51 -21.10 -2.43
N ILE A 79 -21.80 -21.86 -1.60
CA ILE A 79 -20.73 -22.77 -2.03
C ILE A 79 -20.95 -24.13 -1.40
N ALA A 80 -21.37 -25.11 -2.18
CA ALA A 80 -21.33 -26.52 -1.76
C ALA A 80 -19.92 -27.07 -1.96
N TYR A 81 -19.40 -27.85 -1.01
CA TYR A 81 -18.05 -28.40 -1.06
C TYR A 81 -17.99 -29.87 -0.61
N GLY A 82 -16.98 -30.61 -1.06
CA GLY A 82 -16.68 -31.96 -0.57
C GLY A 82 -15.87 -31.96 0.72
N THR A 83 -14.84 -31.12 0.80
CA THR A 83 -14.03 -30.90 2.01
C THR A 83 -13.74 -29.41 2.17
N LEU A 84 -13.91 -28.87 3.38
CA LEU A 84 -13.52 -27.50 3.72
C LEU A 84 -12.15 -27.52 4.42
N ALA A 85 -11.18 -26.78 3.88
CA ALA A 85 -9.82 -26.68 4.38
C ALA A 85 -9.38 -25.22 4.61
N GLY A 86 -8.23 -25.03 5.25
CA GLY A 86 -7.72 -23.71 5.66
C GLY A 86 -8.41 -23.18 6.92
N ASP A 87 -8.67 -21.88 6.96
CA ASP A 87 -9.44 -21.20 8.01
C ASP A 87 -10.96 -21.45 7.89
N GLY A 88 -11.41 -22.04 6.77
CA GLY A 88 -12.80 -22.44 6.57
C GLY A 88 -13.78 -21.25 6.57
N LEU A 89 -14.89 -21.33 7.33
CA LEU A 89 -15.84 -20.23 7.44
C LEU A 89 -15.20 -18.98 8.07
N ALA A 90 -14.21 -19.14 8.95
CA ALA A 90 -13.54 -18.01 9.60
C ALA A 90 -12.75 -17.15 8.61
N ALA A 91 -12.41 -17.69 7.43
CA ALA A 91 -11.82 -16.92 6.33
C ALA A 91 -12.76 -15.84 5.77
N PHE A 92 -14.08 -16.01 5.92
CA PHE A 92 -15.07 -15.09 5.38
C PHE A 92 -15.39 -13.97 6.36
N ASN A 93 -15.70 -12.80 5.80
CA ASN A 93 -16.28 -11.72 6.57
C ASN A 93 -17.65 -12.18 7.13
N PRO A 94 -17.91 -11.99 8.43
CA PRO A 94 -19.15 -12.45 9.05
C PRO A 94 -20.39 -11.75 8.48
N THR A 95 -20.24 -10.54 7.94
CA THR A 95 -21.33 -9.79 7.33
C THR A 95 -21.33 -9.97 5.81
N VAL A 96 -22.48 -10.32 5.25
CA VAL A 96 -22.69 -10.42 3.80
C VAL A 96 -23.36 -9.15 3.31
N THR A 97 -22.80 -8.55 2.26
CA THR A 97 -23.44 -7.41 1.61
C THR A 97 -24.56 -7.92 0.70
N VAL A 98 -25.82 -7.67 1.07
CA VAL A 98 -26.98 -8.00 0.24
C VAL A 98 -27.80 -6.75 -0.02
N LEU A 99 -28.14 -6.49 -1.28
CA LEU A 99 -28.87 -5.28 -1.65
C LEU A 99 -30.28 -5.27 -1.05
N GLY A 100 -30.50 -4.40 -0.06
CA GLY A 100 -31.80 -4.21 0.58
C GLY A 100 -32.23 -5.38 1.47
N ALA A 101 -31.26 -6.16 1.95
CA ALA A 101 -31.50 -7.26 2.88
C ALA A 101 -30.36 -7.36 3.90
N THR A 102 -30.64 -7.91 5.08
CA THR A 102 -29.62 -8.27 6.06
C THR A 102 -29.28 -9.75 5.92
N ALA A 103 -28.00 -10.09 5.87
CA ALA A 103 -27.59 -11.48 5.75
C ALA A 103 -26.26 -11.78 6.44
N THR A 104 -26.11 -13.05 6.82
CA THR A 104 -24.89 -13.62 7.41
C THR A 104 -24.50 -14.88 6.66
N LEU A 105 -23.24 -15.32 6.78
CA LEU A 105 -22.83 -16.64 6.33
C LEU A 105 -22.99 -17.68 7.43
N THR A 106 -23.39 -18.88 7.02
CA THR A 106 -23.40 -20.05 7.90
C THR A 106 -22.72 -21.22 7.21
N ASN A 107 -22.18 -22.16 7.98
CA ASN A 107 -21.61 -23.39 7.44
C ASN A 107 -22.47 -24.58 7.89
N THR A 108 -23.00 -25.33 6.93
CA THR A 108 -23.85 -26.52 7.17
C THR A 108 -23.05 -27.81 7.35
N GLY A 109 -21.72 -27.76 7.14
CA GLY A 109 -20.83 -28.92 7.08
C GLY A 109 -20.65 -29.51 5.68
N THR A 110 -21.53 -29.17 4.75
CA THR A 110 -21.43 -29.52 3.32
C THR A 110 -21.53 -28.32 2.39
N SER A 111 -21.89 -27.16 2.92
CA SER A 111 -21.97 -25.90 2.18
C SER A 111 -21.77 -24.69 3.08
N ILE A 112 -21.24 -23.62 2.49
CA ILE A 112 -21.35 -22.26 3.02
C ILE A 112 -22.62 -21.67 2.42
N ASP A 113 -23.51 -21.18 3.28
CA ASP A 113 -24.83 -20.68 2.93
C ASP A 113 -24.98 -19.21 3.31
N VAL A 114 -25.77 -18.48 2.53
CA VAL A 114 -26.24 -17.13 2.87
C VAL A 114 -27.56 -17.29 3.62
N LEU A 115 -27.62 -16.76 4.83
CA LEU A 115 -28.84 -16.66 5.63
C LEU A 115 -29.35 -15.22 5.57
N ILE A 116 -30.44 -15.01 4.83
CA ILE A 116 -31.15 -13.73 4.80
C ILE A 116 -32.10 -13.68 6.00
N THR A 117 -31.92 -12.68 6.85
CA THR A 117 -32.67 -12.47 8.09
C THR A 117 -33.72 -11.36 8.00
N GLY A 118 -33.72 -10.58 6.91
CA GLY A 118 -34.72 -9.54 6.65
C GLY A 118 -34.60 -8.97 5.23
N VAL A 119 -35.74 -8.68 4.58
CA VAL A 119 -35.81 -8.14 3.19
C VAL A 119 -36.63 -6.85 3.04
N ASN A 120 -36.76 -6.09 4.11
CA ASN A 120 -37.48 -4.81 4.09
C ASN A 120 -36.47 -3.66 4.17
N ALA A 121 -36.27 -2.96 3.06
CA ALA A 121 -35.46 -1.75 3.02
C ALA A 121 -36.33 -0.50 3.02
N GLU A 122 -35.84 0.54 3.68
CA GLU A 122 -36.38 1.90 3.58
C GLU A 122 -35.70 2.57 2.39
N GLU A 123 -36.48 2.88 1.35
CA GLU A 123 -35.99 3.54 0.14
C GLU A 123 -36.21 5.04 0.26
N TRP A 124 -35.15 5.81 0.06
CA TRP A 124 -35.19 7.26 0.11
C TRP A 124 -36.03 7.81 -1.04
N THR A 125 -36.97 8.68 -0.70
CA THR A 125 -37.79 9.41 -1.68
C THR A 125 -37.46 10.89 -1.74
N GLY A 126 -37.11 11.51 -0.60
CA GLY A 126 -36.79 12.95 -0.50
C GLY A 126 -37.91 13.88 -0.96
N VAL A 127 -39.16 13.42 -0.96
CA VAL A 127 -40.31 14.16 -1.51
C VAL A 127 -40.68 15.35 -0.63
N VAL A 128 -40.59 15.19 0.68
CA VAL A 128 -40.99 16.25 1.62
C VAL A 128 -39.90 17.31 1.69
N ASN A 129 -38.67 16.89 1.97
CA ASN A 129 -37.48 17.75 2.03
C ASN A 129 -36.20 16.88 2.01
N GLY A 130 -35.05 17.47 2.31
CA GLY A 130 -33.77 16.76 2.41
C GLY A 130 -33.49 16.11 3.76
N ASP A 131 -34.34 16.26 4.76
CA ASP A 131 -34.00 15.89 6.13
C ASP A 131 -34.10 14.36 6.33
N TRP A 132 -33.00 13.77 6.77
CA TRP A 132 -32.95 12.41 7.27
C TRP A 132 -33.05 12.42 8.80
N ASP A 133 -34.28 12.18 9.25
CA ASP A 133 -34.66 12.05 10.64
C ASP A 133 -35.75 10.99 10.82
N PHE A 134 -36.22 10.81 12.05
CA PHE A 134 -37.25 9.82 12.41
C PHE A 134 -38.69 10.33 12.26
N LEU A 135 -38.89 11.58 11.84
CA LEU A 135 -40.18 12.27 11.85
C LEU A 135 -40.72 12.53 10.44
N THR A 136 -39.81 12.77 9.49
CA THR A 136 -40.13 13.22 8.15
C THR A 136 -40.38 12.01 7.25
N VAL A 137 -41.50 12.05 6.52
CA VAL A 137 -41.96 10.98 5.63
C VAL A 137 -41.21 11.07 4.29
N ASN A 138 -39.89 10.93 4.34
CA ASN A 138 -39.00 10.92 3.18
C ASN A 138 -38.66 9.50 2.70
N TRP A 139 -39.36 8.46 3.19
CA TRP A 139 -39.03 7.07 2.93
C TRP A 139 -40.22 6.31 2.35
N THR A 140 -39.95 5.20 1.66
CA THR A 140 -40.95 4.18 1.31
C THR A 140 -40.43 2.81 1.70
N ASN A 141 -41.33 1.88 2.06
CA ASN A 141 -40.92 0.48 2.21
C ASN A 141 -40.84 -0.19 0.84
N ARG A 142 -39.67 -0.75 0.50
CA ARG A 142 -39.42 -1.47 -0.75
C ARG A 142 -40.44 -2.55 -1.09
N SER A 143 -40.91 -3.32 -0.10
CA SER A 143 -41.80 -4.47 -0.35
C SER A 143 -43.28 -4.07 -0.57
N GLY A 144 -43.67 -2.83 -0.22
CA GLY A 144 -45.07 -2.38 -0.26
C GLY A 144 -45.31 -1.03 -0.90
N GLY A 145 -44.25 -0.25 -1.18
CA GLY A 145 -44.33 1.08 -1.79
C GLY A 145 -45.00 2.15 -0.90
N PHE A 146 -45.31 1.83 0.36
CA PHE A 146 -45.97 2.75 1.27
C PHE A 146 -44.99 3.79 1.79
N SER A 147 -45.39 5.06 1.79
CA SER A 147 -44.64 6.14 2.41
C SER A 147 -44.51 5.93 3.92
N THR A 148 -43.31 6.13 4.45
CA THR A 148 -42.93 5.91 5.85
C THR A 148 -41.86 6.91 6.29
N THR A 149 -41.57 6.94 7.59
CA THR A 149 -40.38 7.59 8.16
C THR A 149 -39.24 6.58 8.29
N TYR A 150 -38.03 7.08 8.57
CA TYR A 150 -36.88 6.26 8.93
C TYR A 150 -37.10 5.61 10.30
N THR A 151 -36.87 4.30 10.42
CA THR A 151 -37.09 3.56 11.69
C THR A 151 -35.83 3.30 12.49
N GLY A 152 -34.64 3.40 11.88
CA GLY A 152 -33.38 3.07 12.55
C GLY A 152 -33.00 1.59 12.56
N VAL A 153 -33.90 0.69 12.19
CA VAL A 153 -33.68 -0.76 12.31
C VAL A 153 -33.60 -1.49 10.97
N LEU A 154 -34.08 -0.86 9.90
CA LEU A 154 -34.07 -1.43 8.55
C LEU A 154 -32.88 -0.92 7.73
N PRO A 155 -32.35 -1.72 6.79
CA PRO A 155 -31.41 -1.23 5.81
C PRO A 155 -32.02 -0.10 4.97
N VAL A 156 -31.22 0.89 4.61
CA VAL A 156 -31.65 2.04 3.80
C VAL A 156 -31.06 1.98 2.40
N LEU A 157 -31.84 2.38 1.40
CA LEU A 157 -31.44 2.44 0.00
C LEU A 157 -31.65 3.86 -0.57
N PHE A 158 -30.61 4.37 -1.21
CA PHE A 158 -30.63 5.58 -2.02
C PHE A 158 -30.32 5.17 -3.46
N ASP A 159 -31.23 5.39 -4.39
CA ASP A 159 -31.06 4.97 -5.78
C ASP A 159 -31.57 6.03 -6.78
N ASP A 160 -31.55 5.70 -8.06
CA ASP A 160 -32.01 6.62 -9.10
C ASP A 160 -33.55 6.79 -9.17
N ASN A 161 -34.33 6.03 -8.38
CA ASN A 161 -35.79 6.10 -8.38
C ASN A 161 -36.34 7.20 -7.47
N ALA A 162 -35.53 7.77 -6.55
CA ALA A 162 -35.97 8.80 -5.61
C ALA A 162 -36.65 9.99 -6.33
N PRO A 163 -37.96 10.24 -6.14
CA PRO A 163 -38.69 11.26 -6.90
C PRO A 163 -38.43 12.70 -6.43
N GLY A 164 -37.86 12.89 -5.24
CA GLY A 164 -37.55 14.20 -4.65
C GLY A 164 -36.05 14.54 -4.64
N THR A 165 -35.61 15.25 -3.60
CA THR A 165 -34.22 15.72 -3.48
C THR A 165 -33.24 14.58 -3.18
N THR A 166 -32.02 14.69 -3.73
CA THR A 166 -30.88 13.82 -3.42
C THR A 166 -29.80 14.52 -2.57
N ALA A 167 -30.08 15.75 -2.13
CA ALA A 167 -29.37 16.41 -1.04
C ALA A 167 -29.99 15.98 0.29
N VAL A 168 -29.29 15.12 1.01
CA VAL A 168 -29.72 14.47 2.25
C VAL A 168 -29.00 15.12 3.43
N ASN A 169 -29.77 15.58 4.41
CA ASN A 169 -29.29 16.30 5.59
C ASN A 169 -29.52 15.44 6.82
N LEU A 170 -28.46 14.94 7.43
CA LEU A 170 -28.55 14.24 8.71
C LEU A 170 -28.75 15.28 9.81
N THR A 171 -29.99 15.42 10.27
CA THR A 171 -30.37 16.36 11.35
C THR A 171 -30.24 15.73 12.74
N THR A 172 -30.09 14.40 12.80
CA THR A 172 -29.86 13.60 14.01
C THR A 172 -28.95 12.41 13.71
N ALA A 173 -28.40 11.77 14.73
CA ALA A 173 -27.63 10.55 14.57
C ALA A 173 -28.53 9.42 14.05
N VAL A 174 -28.09 8.74 12.98
CA VAL A 174 -28.81 7.63 12.34
C VAL A 174 -27.95 6.38 12.35
N THR A 175 -28.57 5.21 12.52
CA THR A 175 -27.87 3.95 12.78
C THR A 175 -28.41 2.77 11.94
N PRO A 176 -28.62 2.95 10.62
CA PRO A 176 -29.15 1.87 9.80
C PRO A 176 -28.16 0.70 9.82
N PRO A 177 -28.60 -0.56 9.88
CA PRO A 177 -27.67 -1.70 9.82
C PRO A 177 -26.86 -1.72 8.51
N LEU A 178 -27.44 -1.22 7.41
CA LEU A 178 -26.80 -1.07 6.11
C LEU A 178 -27.34 0.17 5.40
N MET A 179 -26.45 0.96 4.83
CA MET A 179 -26.75 2.07 3.93
C MET A 179 -26.20 1.74 2.54
N THR A 180 -27.07 1.61 1.54
CA THR A 180 -26.66 1.43 0.15
C THR A 180 -26.98 2.66 -0.67
N VAL A 181 -26.00 3.19 -1.39
CA VAL A 181 -26.17 4.20 -2.44
C VAL A 181 -25.89 3.54 -3.79
N SER A 182 -26.94 3.30 -4.55
CA SER A 182 -26.94 2.62 -5.85
C SER A 182 -27.38 3.58 -6.94
N ASN A 183 -26.47 4.45 -7.35
CA ASN A 183 -26.79 5.55 -8.26
C ASN A 183 -25.93 5.51 -9.52
N ALA A 184 -26.55 5.69 -10.68
CA ALA A 184 -25.88 5.82 -11.97
C ALA A 184 -26.14 7.20 -12.61
N THR A 185 -27.32 7.78 -12.38
CA THR A 185 -27.78 9.02 -13.02
C THR A 185 -27.98 10.18 -12.05
N LYS A 186 -28.37 9.92 -10.80
CA LYS A 186 -28.55 10.96 -9.77
C LYS A 186 -27.34 11.01 -8.85
N SER A 187 -26.79 12.19 -8.60
CA SER A 187 -25.75 12.36 -7.58
C SER A 187 -26.38 12.57 -6.21
N TYR A 188 -25.86 11.88 -5.20
CA TYR A 188 -26.29 12.04 -3.81
C TYR A 188 -25.27 12.85 -3.02
N SER A 189 -25.74 13.75 -2.15
CA SER A 189 -24.90 14.51 -1.24
C SER A 189 -25.44 14.38 0.19
N PHE A 190 -24.60 13.92 1.11
CA PHE A 190 -24.92 13.75 2.51
C PHE A 190 -24.23 14.84 3.33
N THR A 191 -25.00 15.65 4.04
CA THR A 191 -24.50 16.73 4.90
C THR A 191 -24.95 16.50 6.33
N SER A 192 -24.27 17.15 7.29
CA SER A 192 -24.67 17.14 8.70
C SER A 192 -25.08 18.55 9.13
N THR A 193 -26.25 18.65 9.76
CA THR A 193 -26.72 19.87 10.45
C THR A 193 -26.92 19.65 11.95
N GLY A 194 -26.46 18.51 12.46
CA GLY A 194 -26.70 18.04 13.83
C GLY A 194 -26.63 16.52 13.98
N GLY A 195 -26.55 15.78 12.87
CA GLY A 195 -26.50 14.32 12.83
C GLY A 195 -25.23 13.73 12.21
N GLN A 196 -25.12 12.41 12.25
CA GLN A 196 -24.05 11.65 11.61
C GLN A 196 -24.48 10.18 11.42
N LEU A 197 -23.84 9.47 10.49
CA LEU A 197 -24.00 8.01 10.41
C LEU A 197 -23.21 7.36 11.56
N SER A 198 -23.84 6.46 12.30
CA SER A 198 -23.28 5.89 13.54
C SER A 198 -23.69 4.43 13.76
N GLY A 199 -23.23 3.85 14.87
CA GLY A 199 -23.58 2.48 15.25
C GLY A 199 -22.94 1.43 14.35
N ALA A 200 -23.59 0.28 14.19
CA ALA A 200 -23.07 -0.83 13.39
C ALA A 200 -23.23 -0.67 11.87
N ALA A 201 -23.57 0.54 11.40
CA ALA A 201 -23.87 0.78 10.00
C ALA A 201 -22.72 0.38 9.07
N GLN A 202 -23.06 -0.32 7.99
CA GLN A 202 -22.19 -0.50 6.84
C GLN A 202 -22.59 0.46 5.73
N LEU A 203 -21.61 0.97 4.98
CA LEU A 203 -21.86 1.83 3.83
C LEU A 203 -21.45 1.14 2.53
N VAL A 204 -22.34 1.10 1.55
CA VAL A 204 -22.08 0.51 0.23
C VAL A 204 -22.38 1.52 -0.86
N LYS A 205 -21.36 1.91 -1.61
CA LYS A 205 -21.47 2.73 -2.82
C LYS A 205 -21.33 1.85 -4.07
N LYS A 206 -22.37 1.86 -4.91
CA LYS A 206 -22.39 1.19 -6.21
C LYS A 206 -23.10 2.03 -7.27
N GLY A 207 -23.12 1.50 -8.49
CA GLY A 207 -23.51 2.27 -9.67
C GLY A 207 -22.45 3.31 -10.05
N SER A 208 -22.45 3.73 -11.31
CA SER A 208 -21.41 4.59 -11.89
C SER A 208 -21.42 6.04 -11.41
N GLY A 209 -22.45 6.47 -10.68
CA GLY A 209 -22.63 7.85 -10.24
C GLY A 209 -21.77 8.22 -9.02
N THR A 210 -21.95 9.45 -8.54
CA THR A 210 -21.21 10.01 -7.41
C THR A 210 -22.06 10.05 -6.13
N MET A 211 -21.45 9.68 -5.01
CA MET A 211 -21.93 9.97 -3.66
C MET A 211 -20.95 10.92 -3.00
N THR A 212 -21.42 12.04 -2.47
CA THR A 212 -20.59 12.98 -1.70
C THR A 212 -20.95 12.91 -0.22
N ILE A 213 -19.96 12.80 0.67
CA ILE A 213 -20.18 12.89 2.12
C ILE A 213 -19.44 14.10 2.68
N ASN A 214 -20.18 15.05 3.27
CA ASN A 214 -19.68 16.37 3.64
C ASN A 214 -19.45 16.53 5.16
N ALA A 215 -19.40 15.44 5.91
CA ALA A 215 -19.15 15.46 7.35
C ALA A 215 -18.50 14.15 7.84
N PRO A 216 -17.70 14.20 8.91
CA PRO A 216 -17.24 13.02 9.63
C PRO A 216 -18.39 12.11 10.09
N ASN A 217 -18.12 10.81 10.19
CA ASN A 217 -19.07 9.81 10.68
C ASN A 217 -18.42 8.92 11.75
N ASP A 218 -19.23 8.11 12.43
CA ASP A 218 -18.78 7.27 13.56
C ASP A 218 -19.35 5.84 13.53
N TYR A 219 -19.76 5.34 12.36
CA TYR A 219 -20.17 3.93 12.24
C TYR A 219 -18.98 2.98 12.39
N SER A 220 -19.22 1.75 12.86
CA SER A 220 -18.17 0.73 13.06
C SER A 220 -18.06 -0.26 11.90
N GLY A 221 -19.10 -0.36 11.06
CA GLY A 221 -19.10 -1.23 9.89
C GLY A 221 -18.17 -0.72 8.78
N ALA A 222 -17.90 -1.57 7.80
CA ALA A 222 -17.01 -1.23 6.69
C ALA A 222 -17.68 -0.33 5.66
N THR A 223 -16.84 0.43 4.95
CA THR A 223 -17.22 1.19 3.76
C THR A 223 -16.77 0.45 2.51
N PHE A 224 -17.72 0.11 1.65
CA PHE A 224 -17.49 -0.58 0.39
C PHE A 224 -17.78 0.37 -0.77
N ILE A 225 -16.75 0.78 -1.49
CA ILE A 225 -16.88 1.48 -2.76
C ILE A 225 -16.77 0.43 -3.85
N GLN A 226 -17.88 -0.17 -4.23
CA GLN A 226 -17.91 -1.23 -5.25
C GLN A 226 -17.75 -0.65 -6.66
N GLN A 227 -18.46 0.45 -6.96
CA GLN A 227 -18.44 1.12 -8.26
C GLN A 227 -18.75 2.62 -8.14
N GLY A 228 -18.39 3.38 -9.18
CA GLY A 228 -18.57 4.83 -9.22
C GLY A 228 -17.66 5.53 -8.22
N THR A 229 -18.08 6.71 -7.76
CA THR A 229 -17.24 7.58 -6.93
C THR A 229 -17.86 7.82 -5.56
N LEU A 230 -17.12 7.55 -4.49
CA LEU A 230 -17.31 8.19 -3.19
C LEU A 230 -16.40 9.43 -3.15
N LYS A 231 -17.00 10.61 -3.04
CA LYS A 231 -16.32 11.90 -3.01
C LYS A 231 -16.37 12.50 -1.61
N LEU A 232 -15.24 12.99 -1.12
CA LEU A 232 -15.18 13.68 0.15
C LEU A 232 -15.65 15.13 0.00
N GLY A 233 -16.46 15.58 0.95
CA GLY A 233 -16.84 16.99 1.16
C GLY A 233 -16.33 17.55 2.49
N ALA A 234 -15.63 16.74 3.28
CA ALA A 234 -14.96 17.07 4.52
C ALA A 234 -13.75 16.12 4.72
N SER A 235 -12.86 16.44 5.67
CA SER A 235 -11.81 15.50 6.11
C SER A 235 -12.36 14.52 7.15
N GLU A 236 -11.68 13.38 7.32
CA GLU A 236 -12.03 12.35 8.32
C GLU A 236 -13.48 11.83 8.16
N VAL A 237 -13.89 11.56 6.93
CA VAL A 237 -15.25 11.14 6.57
C VAL A 237 -15.47 9.66 6.85
N ILE A 238 -14.47 8.84 6.55
CA ILE A 238 -14.48 7.40 6.80
C ILE A 238 -13.98 7.14 8.23
N PRO A 239 -14.78 6.49 9.10
CA PRO A 239 -14.37 6.21 10.47
C PRO A 239 -13.09 5.36 10.53
N ASN A 240 -12.18 5.74 11.41
CA ASN A 240 -10.95 5.02 11.72
C ASN A 240 -10.75 4.86 13.24
N GLY A 241 -9.76 4.07 13.65
CA GLY A 241 -9.47 3.76 15.05
C GLY A 241 -10.02 2.41 15.52
N THR A 242 -9.92 2.16 16.83
CA THR A 242 -10.30 0.88 17.44
C THR A 242 -11.80 0.60 17.25
N GLY A 243 -12.13 -0.62 16.81
CA GLY A 243 -13.51 -1.03 16.59
C GLY A 243 -14.14 -0.50 15.29
N LYS A 244 -13.37 0.17 14.42
CA LYS A 244 -13.78 0.57 13.07
C LYS A 244 -13.22 -0.41 12.04
N SER A 245 -14.03 -0.73 11.03
CA SER A 245 -13.65 -1.67 9.97
C SER A 245 -12.88 -0.98 8.84
N ASP A 246 -11.99 -1.72 8.19
CA ASP A 246 -11.20 -1.22 7.05
C ASP A 246 -12.08 -1.03 5.80
N PRO A 247 -11.97 0.10 5.07
CA PRO A 247 -12.67 0.28 3.81
C PRO A 247 -12.15 -0.62 2.69
N ILE A 248 -13.06 -0.88 1.75
CA ILE A 248 -12.82 -1.61 0.52
C ILE A 248 -13.11 -0.70 -0.67
N ILE A 249 -12.12 -0.51 -1.54
CA ILE A 249 -12.14 0.47 -2.62
C ILE A 249 -11.91 -0.24 -3.94
N ASN A 250 -13.01 -0.60 -4.61
CA ASN A 250 -13.02 -1.16 -5.97
C ASN A 250 -13.45 -0.13 -7.03
N GLY A 251 -14.21 0.89 -6.63
CA GLY A 251 -14.52 2.09 -7.43
C GLY A 251 -13.49 3.21 -7.21
N VAL A 252 -13.96 4.44 -7.10
CA VAL A 252 -13.12 5.63 -6.89
C VAL A 252 -13.39 6.24 -5.51
N LEU A 253 -12.34 6.42 -4.72
CA LEU A 253 -12.34 7.34 -3.58
C LEU A 253 -11.71 8.66 -4.03
N ASP A 254 -12.49 9.72 -4.14
CA ASP A 254 -12.02 11.07 -4.50
C ASP A 254 -11.91 11.94 -3.26
N LEU A 255 -10.66 12.26 -2.86
CA LEU A 255 -10.34 13.11 -1.71
C LEU A 255 -10.80 14.55 -1.90
N ALA A 256 -10.93 15.01 -3.15
CA ALA A 256 -11.50 16.31 -3.48
C ALA A 256 -10.94 17.53 -2.69
N GLY A 257 -9.65 17.52 -2.36
CA GLY A 257 -8.99 18.58 -1.61
C GLY A 257 -9.02 18.41 -0.08
N PHE A 258 -9.60 17.32 0.42
CA PHE A 258 -9.62 16.96 1.84
C PHE A 258 -8.57 15.90 2.18
N ASN A 259 -8.21 15.80 3.46
CA ASN A 259 -7.38 14.71 3.96
C ASN A 259 -8.27 13.59 4.49
N GLU A 260 -7.79 12.36 4.39
CA GLU A 260 -8.51 11.20 4.92
C GLU A 260 -7.55 10.24 5.61
N THR A 261 -8.04 9.64 6.69
CA THR A 261 -7.31 8.66 7.47
C THR A 261 -8.15 7.40 7.62
N VAL A 262 -7.55 6.24 7.35
CA VAL A 262 -8.18 4.93 7.52
C VAL A 262 -7.28 4.02 8.36
N ASN A 263 -7.82 2.92 8.86
CA ASN A 263 -7.02 1.94 9.61
C ASN A 263 -6.06 1.20 8.67
N GLU A 264 -6.58 0.24 7.92
CA GLU A 264 -6.03 -0.29 6.67
C GLU A 264 -7.10 -0.11 5.58
N PHE A 265 -6.82 -0.50 4.35
CA PHE A 265 -7.83 -0.49 3.28
C PHE A 265 -7.43 -1.44 2.18
N SER A 266 -8.40 -1.85 1.36
CA SER A 266 -8.18 -2.83 0.31
C SER A 266 -8.87 -2.48 -1.00
N GLY A 267 -8.70 -3.35 -2.02
CA GLY A 267 -9.48 -3.32 -3.25
C GLY A 267 -8.63 -3.10 -4.51
N THR A 268 -9.33 -2.91 -5.62
CA THR A 268 -8.75 -2.81 -6.97
C THR A 268 -8.99 -1.44 -7.63
N GLY A 269 -9.54 -0.50 -6.88
CA GLY A 269 -10.04 0.78 -7.37
C GLY A 269 -8.97 1.86 -7.51
N VAL A 270 -9.41 3.12 -7.48
CA VAL A 270 -8.52 4.28 -7.54
C VAL A 270 -8.78 5.21 -6.36
N ILE A 271 -7.71 5.60 -5.66
CA ILE A 271 -7.76 6.71 -4.72
C ILE A 271 -7.17 7.93 -5.43
N THR A 272 -7.96 8.98 -5.57
CA THR A 272 -7.58 10.18 -6.33
C THR A 272 -7.85 11.45 -5.55
N ASN A 273 -7.30 12.54 -6.02
CA ASN A 273 -7.70 13.87 -5.61
C ASN A 273 -8.04 14.68 -6.85
N SER A 274 -9.33 15.02 -7.03
CA SER A 274 -9.79 15.75 -8.21
C SER A 274 -9.42 17.24 -8.20
N THR A 275 -8.75 17.75 -7.17
CA THR A 275 -8.36 19.16 -7.06
C THR A 275 -6.88 19.35 -7.43
N GLY A 276 -6.45 20.61 -7.67
CA GLY A 276 -5.04 20.91 -7.99
C GLY A 276 -4.12 21.04 -6.77
N THR A 277 -4.67 21.00 -5.55
CA THR A 277 -3.92 21.10 -4.29
C THR A 277 -3.57 19.71 -3.78
N LEU A 278 -2.50 19.58 -3.01
CA LEU A 278 -2.13 18.31 -2.39
C LEU A 278 -3.14 17.89 -1.32
N SER A 279 -3.59 16.63 -1.35
CA SER A 279 -4.37 15.98 -0.28
C SER A 279 -3.60 14.79 0.25
N THR A 280 -3.72 14.52 1.55
CA THR A 280 -3.04 13.39 2.20
C THR A 280 -4.02 12.25 2.45
N PHE A 281 -3.63 11.04 2.06
CA PHE A 281 -4.31 9.80 2.46
C PHE A 281 -3.41 9.03 3.43
N THR A 282 -3.88 8.82 4.66
CA THR A 282 -3.11 8.18 5.74
C THR A 282 -3.70 6.83 6.08
N PHE A 283 -2.85 5.81 6.27
CA PHE A 283 -3.28 4.47 6.64
C PHE A 283 -2.21 3.71 7.42
N GLY A 284 -2.44 2.44 7.73
CA GLY A 284 -1.53 1.65 8.54
C GLY A 284 -1.61 2.01 10.01
N LEU A 285 -2.81 2.28 10.55
CA LEU A 285 -2.99 2.49 11.99
C LEU A 285 -3.07 1.16 12.78
N GLY A 286 -3.21 0.03 12.08
CA GLY A 286 -3.33 -1.32 12.67
C GLY A 286 -1.99 -2.03 12.90
N THR A 287 -2.03 -3.20 13.54
CA THR A 287 -0.89 -4.13 13.67
C THR A 287 -0.92 -5.25 12.62
N THR A 288 -1.87 -5.20 11.70
CA THR A 288 -2.17 -6.21 10.68
C THR A 288 -1.40 -5.98 9.38
N THR A 289 -1.51 -6.93 8.47
CA THR A 289 -0.99 -6.85 7.10
C THR A 289 -2.08 -6.36 6.15
N GLY A 290 -1.84 -5.25 5.45
CA GLY A 290 -2.67 -4.72 4.37
C GLY A 290 -2.02 -4.80 2.98
N GLY A 291 -2.59 -4.09 2.02
CA GLY A 291 -2.25 -4.06 0.60
C GLY A 291 -3.26 -3.37 -0.35
N PHE A 292 -2.93 -3.19 -1.62
CA PHE A 292 -3.90 -2.60 -2.56
C PHE A 292 -3.49 -2.97 -3.96
N ASP A 293 -4.44 -3.53 -4.70
CA ASP A 293 -4.20 -3.93 -6.08
C ASP A 293 -4.69 -2.85 -7.06
N GLY A 294 -5.34 -1.82 -6.51
CA GLY A 294 -5.64 -0.57 -7.18
C GLY A 294 -4.47 0.42 -7.18
N GLY A 295 -4.74 1.63 -7.63
CA GLY A 295 -3.72 2.68 -7.77
C GLY A 295 -4.11 4.02 -7.16
N PHE A 296 -3.10 4.86 -6.89
CA PHE A 296 -3.32 6.26 -6.55
C PHE A 296 -3.14 7.15 -7.79
N ALA A 297 -3.90 8.25 -7.86
CA ALA A 297 -3.84 9.20 -8.98
C ALA A 297 -3.99 10.65 -8.53
N GLY A 298 -3.53 11.60 -9.36
CA GLY A 298 -3.62 13.03 -9.07
C GLY A 298 -2.68 13.50 -7.95
N PRO A 299 -2.86 14.71 -7.40
CA PRO A 299 -2.05 15.24 -6.32
C PRO A 299 -2.47 14.66 -4.96
N VAL A 300 -2.35 13.34 -4.85
CA VAL A 300 -2.47 12.62 -3.58
C VAL A 300 -1.05 12.40 -3.03
N GLN A 301 -0.81 12.79 -1.79
CA GLN A 301 0.30 12.27 -0.99
C GLN A 301 -0.18 10.96 -0.37
N ALA A 302 0.12 9.87 -1.06
CA ALA A 302 -0.65 8.63 -0.98
C ALA A 302 -0.26 7.70 0.17
N LEU A 303 0.94 7.83 0.69
CA LEU A 303 1.44 6.88 1.65
C LEU A 303 1.88 7.62 2.89
N ARG A 304 1.29 7.26 4.01
CA ARG A 304 1.82 7.50 5.35
C ARG A 304 1.48 6.26 6.15
N VAL A 305 2.30 5.21 6.00
CA VAL A 305 2.17 4.00 6.82
C VAL A 305 2.55 4.36 8.25
N ASN A 306 1.64 4.16 9.21
CA ASN A 306 1.85 4.49 10.62
C ASN A 306 2.19 3.26 11.50
N ALA A 307 2.07 2.04 10.98
CA ALA A 307 2.36 0.75 11.61
C ALA A 307 2.04 -0.36 10.59
N GLY A 308 2.32 -1.63 10.95
CA GLY A 308 1.93 -2.77 10.12
C GLY A 308 2.80 -2.97 8.87
N THR A 309 2.35 -3.88 8.01
CA THR A 309 2.95 -4.15 6.68
C THR A 309 1.89 -3.94 5.62
N PHE A 310 2.19 -3.16 4.59
CA PHE A 310 1.28 -2.89 3.49
C PHE A 310 1.89 -3.28 2.14
N THR A 311 1.15 -4.02 1.32
CA THR A 311 1.61 -4.44 -0.02
C THR A 311 0.87 -3.75 -1.15
N LEU A 312 1.51 -2.79 -1.85
CA LEU A 312 0.96 -2.17 -3.04
C LEU A 312 1.28 -3.03 -4.28
N ARG A 313 0.26 -3.51 -5.00
CA ARG A 313 0.40 -4.31 -6.23
C ARG A 313 -0.11 -3.61 -7.48
N GLY A 314 -0.91 -2.55 -7.34
CA GLY A 314 -1.33 -1.74 -8.47
C GLY A 314 -0.35 -0.61 -8.80
N SER A 315 -0.49 -0.08 -10.01
CA SER A 315 0.29 1.06 -10.51
C SER A 315 -0.30 2.37 -9.97
N SER A 316 0.53 3.23 -9.41
CA SER A 316 0.13 4.54 -8.89
C SER A 316 0.82 5.67 -9.65
N THR A 317 -0.01 6.61 -10.14
CA THR A 317 0.39 7.78 -10.94
C THR A 317 0.30 9.08 -10.16
N HIS A 318 0.12 9.00 -8.84
CA HIS A 318 0.01 10.18 -7.99
C HIS A 318 1.31 10.99 -7.99
N THR A 319 1.16 12.31 -7.97
CA THR A 319 2.27 13.27 -8.06
C THR A 319 2.69 13.84 -6.72
N GLY A 320 1.90 13.57 -5.66
CA GLY A 320 2.15 14.09 -4.32
C GLY A 320 3.29 13.41 -3.55
N GLY A 321 3.91 12.38 -4.13
CA GLY A 321 4.92 11.56 -3.48
C GLY A 321 4.33 10.50 -2.55
N THR A 322 5.21 9.63 -2.07
CA THR A 322 4.91 8.49 -1.22
C THR A 322 5.73 8.62 0.06
N ILE A 323 5.14 8.55 1.26
CA ILE A 323 5.86 8.64 2.54
C ILE A 323 5.67 7.36 3.37
N VAL A 324 6.76 6.77 3.87
CA VAL A 324 6.72 5.71 4.88
C VAL A 324 7.22 6.30 6.18
N GLN A 325 6.32 6.50 7.15
CA GLN A 325 6.69 7.06 8.44
C GLN A 325 6.99 6.02 9.51
N ARG A 326 6.28 4.88 9.45
CA ARG A 326 6.42 3.74 10.35
C ARG A 326 6.07 2.47 9.59
N GLY A 327 6.53 1.32 10.06
CA GLY A 327 6.15 0.02 9.48
C GLY A 327 6.85 -0.31 8.16
N ARG A 328 6.21 -1.17 7.37
CA ARG A 328 6.77 -1.76 6.14
C ARG A 328 5.85 -1.53 4.94
N LEU A 329 6.42 -1.11 3.82
CA LEU A 329 5.78 -1.05 2.50
C LEU A 329 6.44 -2.05 1.55
N ASP A 330 5.66 -2.95 0.98
CA ASP A 330 6.08 -3.83 -0.10
C ASP A 330 5.51 -3.32 -1.43
N LEU A 331 6.38 -3.04 -2.40
CA LEU A 331 6.03 -2.68 -3.77
C LEU A 331 6.09 -3.94 -4.63
N ALA A 332 4.94 -4.50 -4.99
CA ALA A 332 4.85 -5.84 -5.57
C ALA A 332 3.96 -5.89 -6.83
N ASN A 333 4.00 -4.85 -7.66
CA ASN A 333 3.36 -4.87 -8.97
C ASN A 333 4.15 -5.76 -9.94
N THR A 334 3.60 -6.94 -10.24
CA THR A 334 4.24 -7.89 -11.17
C THR A 334 4.12 -7.48 -12.64
N ASN A 335 3.36 -6.43 -12.95
CA ASN A 335 3.09 -5.95 -14.31
C ASN A 335 3.76 -4.60 -14.63
N GLY A 336 4.63 -4.08 -13.74
CA GLY A 336 5.36 -2.83 -13.98
C GLY A 336 5.60 -2.04 -12.70
N GLN A 337 5.69 -0.72 -12.83
CA GLN A 337 5.97 0.20 -11.72
C GLN A 337 4.80 0.30 -10.73
N CYS A 338 5.11 0.38 -9.44
CA CYS A 338 4.16 0.76 -8.38
C CYS A 338 4.06 2.28 -8.24
N LEU A 339 5.18 3.01 -8.26
CA LEU A 339 5.25 4.42 -7.90
C LEU A 339 5.79 5.29 -9.04
N ALA A 340 5.01 6.27 -9.50
CA ALA A 340 5.45 7.26 -10.50
C ALA A 340 6.18 8.49 -9.92
N SER A 341 6.27 8.61 -8.59
CA SER A 341 6.80 9.79 -7.89
C SER A 341 7.79 9.43 -6.79
N ASP A 342 8.45 10.45 -6.23
CA ASP A 342 9.44 10.30 -5.15
C ASP A 342 8.89 9.48 -3.97
N LEU A 343 9.74 8.62 -3.42
CA LEU A 343 9.50 7.81 -2.24
C LEU A 343 10.31 8.36 -1.07
N THR A 344 9.67 8.71 0.03
CA THR A 344 10.29 9.23 1.25
C THR A 344 10.15 8.24 2.40
N LEU A 345 11.26 7.83 3.00
CA LEU A 345 11.28 7.13 4.29
C LEU A 345 11.52 8.18 5.38
N GLU A 346 10.50 8.50 6.16
CA GLU A 346 10.54 9.57 7.15
C GLU A 346 10.55 9.01 8.58
N GLY A 347 11.67 9.15 9.28
CA GLY A 347 11.78 8.78 10.68
C GLY A 347 10.90 9.65 11.59
N VAL A 348 10.09 9.03 12.44
CA VAL A 348 9.25 9.70 13.44
C VAL A 348 9.47 9.13 14.84
N ALA A 349 9.16 9.92 15.88
CA ALA A 349 9.54 9.59 17.26
C ALA A 349 8.76 8.40 17.80
N GLY A 350 9.44 7.51 18.52
CA GLY A 350 8.82 6.32 19.11
C GLY A 350 8.39 5.28 18.07
N ASN A 351 9.15 5.11 16.98
CA ASN A 351 9.02 3.95 16.10
C ASN A 351 10.04 2.87 16.50
N PRO A 352 9.63 1.79 17.21
CA PRO A 352 10.56 0.74 17.63
C PRO A 352 11.06 -0.14 16.48
N SER A 353 10.36 -0.16 15.34
CA SER A 353 10.56 -1.15 14.27
C SER A 353 11.36 -0.64 13.06
N GLY A 354 11.71 0.65 13.01
CA GLY A 354 12.26 1.28 11.81
C GLY A 354 11.25 1.40 10.68
N ASN A 355 11.69 1.95 9.54
CA ASN A 355 10.87 2.10 8.34
C ASN A 355 11.49 1.23 7.25
N VAL A 356 10.71 0.34 6.66
CA VAL A 356 11.21 -0.57 5.63
C VAL A 356 10.39 -0.42 4.36
N VAL A 357 11.06 -0.24 3.22
CA VAL A 357 10.46 -0.44 1.90
C VAL A 357 11.11 -1.64 1.24
N ARG A 358 10.32 -2.47 0.57
CA ARG A 358 10.81 -3.63 -0.18
C ARG A 358 10.30 -3.67 -1.59
N LEU A 359 11.13 -4.20 -2.46
CA LEU A 359 10.74 -4.57 -3.82
C LEU A 359 10.24 -6.03 -3.84
N GLY A 360 9.13 -6.24 -4.52
CA GLY A 360 8.55 -7.56 -4.83
C GLY A 360 8.75 -7.96 -6.30
N ALA A 361 9.25 -7.04 -7.12
CA ALA A 361 9.67 -7.24 -8.51
C ALA A 361 10.70 -6.15 -8.88
N SER A 362 11.33 -6.23 -10.05
CA SER A 362 12.21 -5.16 -10.55
C SER A 362 11.42 -3.96 -11.05
N GLU A 363 12.06 -2.79 -11.10
CA GLU A 363 11.52 -1.54 -11.69
C GLU A 363 10.16 -1.14 -11.08
N GLN A 364 10.09 -1.03 -9.75
CA GLN A 364 8.84 -0.71 -9.04
C GLN A 364 8.68 0.79 -8.82
N ILE A 365 9.76 1.55 -8.90
CA ILE A 365 9.76 3.00 -8.74
C ILE A 365 10.17 3.61 -10.08
N ALA A 366 9.55 4.72 -10.45
CA ALA A 366 9.89 5.38 -11.71
C ALA A 366 11.35 5.85 -11.74
N ASP A 367 12.01 5.71 -12.89
CA ASP A 367 13.39 6.12 -13.14
C ASP A 367 13.61 7.62 -12.89
N THR A 368 12.55 8.42 -12.99
CA THR A 368 12.56 9.86 -12.71
C THR A 368 12.43 10.19 -11.23
N ALA A 369 12.07 9.22 -10.40
CA ALA A 369 11.84 9.40 -8.98
C ALA A 369 13.10 9.15 -8.15
N ARG A 370 13.12 9.74 -6.97
CA ARG A 370 14.18 9.61 -5.97
C ARG A 370 13.68 8.80 -4.77
N VAL A 371 14.62 8.14 -4.11
CA VAL A 371 14.41 7.65 -2.74
C VAL A 371 15.01 8.65 -1.77
N ILE A 372 14.18 9.16 -0.87
CA ILE A 372 14.49 10.24 0.06
C ILE A 372 14.42 9.70 1.48
N TYR A 373 15.45 9.96 2.27
CA TYR A 373 15.48 9.69 3.70
C TYR A 373 15.28 11.00 4.44
N ALA A 374 14.30 11.05 5.33
CA ALA A 374 13.91 12.24 6.05
C ALA A 374 13.63 11.94 7.53
N GLY A 375 13.48 12.99 8.33
CA GLY A 375 13.12 12.89 9.75
C GLY A 375 14.29 12.53 10.68
N ASN A 376 14.01 12.61 11.97
CA ASN A 376 14.93 12.24 13.05
C ASN A 376 14.39 10.97 13.71
N ASN A 377 15.21 10.08 14.29
CA ASN A 377 14.91 9.09 15.37
C ASN A 377 15.62 7.72 15.24
N ASP A 378 15.80 7.09 16.40
CA ASP A 378 16.75 6.03 16.85
C ASP A 378 16.95 4.73 16.04
N LYS A 379 16.32 4.52 14.88
CA LYS A 379 16.43 3.26 14.12
C LYS A 379 16.61 3.44 12.61
N ASP A 380 17.15 2.40 12.02
CA ASP A 380 17.49 2.25 10.60
C ASP A 380 16.30 2.57 9.67
N LEU A 381 16.53 3.46 8.70
CA LEU A 381 15.66 3.63 7.55
C LEU A 381 16.18 2.73 6.44
N ARG A 382 15.34 1.83 5.92
CA ARG A 382 15.78 0.73 5.06
C ARG A 382 14.99 0.65 3.76
N PHE A 383 15.71 0.65 2.65
CA PHE A 383 15.23 0.25 1.34
C PHE A 383 15.88 -1.08 0.95
N SER A 384 15.09 -2.15 0.87
CA SER A 384 15.57 -3.48 0.49
C SER A 384 15.08 -3.84 -0.92
N MET A 385 16.03 -4.20 -1.78
CA MET A 385 15.77 -4.57 -3.16
C MET A 385 15.35 -6.03 -3.29
N MET A 386 15.51 -6.85 -2.25
CA MET A 386 15.06 -8.26 -2.22
C MET A 386 15.54 -9.13 -3.42
N GLY A 387 16.67 -8.79 -4.03
CA GLY A 387 17.22 -9.46 -5.21
C GLY A 387 16.72 -8.92 -6.55
N PHE A 388 15.92 -7.84 -6.53
CA PHE A 388 15.39 -7.19 -7.73
C PHE A 388 16.25 -5.99 -8.15
N ASN A 389 16.14 -5.61 -9.42
CA ASN A 389 16.83 -4.44 -9.96
C ASN A 389 15.94 -3.21 -9.83
N GLU A 390 16.56 -2.05 -9.65
CA GLU A 390 15.83 -0.79 -9.59
C GLU A 390 16.63 0.33 -10.23
N THR A 391 15.93 1.24 -10.90
CA THR A 391 16.49 2.43 -11.54
C THR A 391 15.89 3.68 -10.90
N LEU A 392 16.74 4.58 -10.41
CA LEU A 392 16.31 5.80 -9.69
C LEU A 392 17.01 7.04 -10.25
N ALA A 393 16.36 8.20 -10.19
CA ALA A 393 17.00 9.48 -10.48
C ALA A 393 18.06 9.84 -9.44
N GLY A 394 17.90 9.35 -8.21
CA GLY A 394 18.91 9.50 -7.17
C GLY A 394 18.45 9.11 -5.78
N ILE A 395 19.40 9.20 -4.87
CA ILE A 395 19.22 8.92 -3.45
C ILE A 395 19.55 10.18 -2.66
N VAL A 396 18.63 10.60 -1.80
CA VAL A 396 18.75 11.82 -1.02
C VAL A 396 18.55 11.51 0.45
N SER A 397 19.30 12.17 1.33
CA SER A 397 19.04 12.16 2.76
C SER A 397 19.08 13.58 3.29
N ALA A 398 18.03 13.98 3.99
CA ALA A 398 17.94 15.21 4.78
C ALA A 398 18.08 14.94 6.28
N VAL A 399 18.64 13.77 6.64
CA VAL A 399 18.63 13.24 8.00
C VAL A 399 19.71 13.87 8.87
N THR A 400 19.40 14.12 10.15
CA THR A 400 20.37 14.60 11.15
C THR A 400 21.24 13.44 11.68
N ALA A 401 22.36 13.76 12.32
CA ALA A 401 23.54 12.90 12.53
C ALA A 401 23.36 11.52 13.24
N THR A 402 22.16 11.11 13.66
CA THR A 402 21.94 9.89 14.46
C THR A 402 21.39 8.68 13.70
N ASN A 403 20.74 8.87 12.55
CA ASN A 403 20.07 7.73 11.90
C ASN A 403 21.00 7.02 10.91
N ASN A 404 20.77 5.72 10.72
CA ASN A 404 21.39 4.97 9.64
C ASN A 404 20.47 4.94 8.42
N VAL A 405 21.07 5.12 7.24
CA VAL A 405 20.41 4.91 5.95
C VAL A 405 20.94 3.60 5.38
N ILE A 406 20.04 2.68 5.03
CA ILE A 406 20.39 1.35 4.53
C ILE A 406 19.73 1.09 3.20
N PHE A 407 20.56 0.68 2.26
CA PHE A 407 20.19 0.04 1.01
C PHE A 407 20.77 -1.37 0.99
N GLU A 408 19.95 -2.37 0.71
CA GLU A 408 20.39 -3.75 0.72
C GLU A 408 19.82 -4.59 -0.42
N ALA A 409 20.63 -5.52 -0.94
CA ALA A 409 20.21 -6.46 -1.97
C ALA A 409 19.33 -7.58 -1.42
N ALA A 410 19.64 -8.12 -0.23
CA ALA A 410 19.02 -9.35 0.25
C ALA A 410 17.70 -9.15 1.03
N SER A 411 16.98 -10.26 1.12
CA SER A 411 15.83 -10.49 2.00
C SER A 411 16.21 -10.46 3.48
N ASP A 412 15.22 -10.24 4.35
CA ASP A 412 15.28 -10.55 5.80
C ASP A 412 15.74 -11.99 6.09
N GLN A 413 15.75 -12.86 5.09
CA GLN A 413 16.14 -14.25 5.13
C GLN A 413 17.19 -14.51 4.04
N VAL A 414 18.48 -14.43 4.41
CA VAL A 414 19.67 -15.09 3.81
C VAL A 414 19.59 -15.55 2.33
N SER A 415 19.10 -14.71 1.41
CA SER A 415 19.08 -15.03 -0.03
C SER A 415 20.03 -14.13 -0.78
N ASN A 416 21.16 -14.68 -1.23
CA ASN A 416 22.22 -14.01 -1.99
C ASN A 416 21.81 -13.74 -3.46
N ALA A 417 20.59 -13.24 -3.70
CA ALA A 417 20.15 -12.91 -5.05
C ALA A 417 20.83 -11.61 -5.52
N PRO A 418 21.49 -11.60 -6.69
CA PRO A 418 22.14 -10.40 -7.19
C PRO A 418 21.09 -9.33 -7.58
N ALA A 419 21.27 -8.13 -7.08
CA ALA A 419 20.48 -6.94 -7.35
C ALA A 419 21.36 -5.84 -7.96
N VAL A 420 20.82 -5.12 -8.94
CA VAL A 420 21.46 -3.96 -9.56
C VAL A 420 20.67 -2.71 -9.22
N LEU A 421 21.31 -1.77 -8.53
CA LEU A 421 20.80 -0.42 -8.32
C LEU A 421 21.41 0.51 -9.37
N THR A 422 20.60 0.99 -10.31
CA THR A 422 21.02 1.98 -11.30
C THR A 422 20.60 3.38 -10.84
N ILE A 423 21.54 4.32 -10.81
CA ILE A 423 21.29 5.72 -10.47
C ILE A 423 21.48 6.54 -11.75
N VAL A 424 20.42 7.21 -12.21
CA VAL A 424 20.38 8.02 -13.45
C VAL A 424 20.14 9.49 -13.11
N SER A 425 21.10 10.12 -12.45
CA SER A 425 20.95 11.53 -12.07
C SER A 425 20.88 12.44 -13.31
N PRO A 426 19.82 13.27 -13.46
CA PRO A 426 19.68 14.22 -14.55
C PRO A 426 20.78 15.28 -14.57
N ALA A 427 20.99 15.91 -15.73
CA ALA A 427 21.98 16.97 -15.89
C ALA A 427 21.72 18.13 -14.92
N GLY A 428 22.79 18.59 -14.25
CA GLY A 428 22.71 19.68 -13.28
C GLY A 428 22.09 19.32 -11.92
N GLN A 429 21.62 18.08 -11.72
CA GLN A 429 21.12 17.63 -10.41
C GLN A 429 22.27 17.06 -9.56
N THR A 430 22.30 17.46 -8.28
CA THR A 430 23.17 16.86 -7.25
C THR A 430 22.29 16.24 -6.17
N ASN A 431 22.30 14.92 -6.08
CA ASN A 431 21.62 14.17 -5.04
C ASN A 431 22.61 13.88 -3.91
N VAL A 432 22.26 14.23 -2.67
CA VAL A 432 23.15 14.12 -1.51
C VAL A 432 22.51 13.22 -0.48
N CYS A 433 23.19 12.13 -0.14
CA CYS A 433 22.81 11.21 0.90
C CYS A 433 23.85 11.24 2.03
N THR A 434 23.57 12.02 3.07
CA THR A 434 24.37 12.05 4.30
C THR A 434 23.53 11.63 5.51
N ALA A 435 24.12 10.85 6.41
CA ALA A 435 23.46 10.35 7.61
C ALA A 435 24.49 10.09 8.72
N GLY A 436 24.07 9.50 9.85
CA GLY A 436 25.00 8.96 10.84
C GLY A 436 25.86 7.88 10.19
N ASN A 437 25.24 6.77 9.78
CA ASN A 437 25.88 5.78 8.91
C ASN A 437 25.12 5.62 7.58
N VAL A 438 25.83 5.27 6.51
CA VAL A 438 25.25 4.95 5.21
C VAL A 438 25.71 3.56 4.79
N TYR A 439 24.76 2.69 4.45
CA TYR A 439 25.04 1.33 4.04
C TYR A 439 24.49 1.05 2.64
N LEU A 440 25.35 0.53 1.78
CA LEU A 440 25.02 -0.02 0.46
C LEU A 440 25.56 -1.46 0.46
N ARG A 441 24.72 -2.43 0.81
CA ARG A 441 25.19 -3.76 1.21
C ARG A 441 24.42 -4.95 0.62
N ASP A 442 24.97 -6.12 0.85
CA ASP A 442 24.39 -7.41 0.46
C ASP A 442 23.30 -7.86 1.45
N ALA A 443 23.65 -8.18 2.69
CA ALA A 443 22.78 -8.87 3.64
C ALA A 443 22.06 -7.95 4.64
N ALA A 444 20.87 -8.37 5.08
CA ALA A 444 20.13 -7.78 6.20
C ALA A 444 20.89 -8.01 7.54
N PHE A 445 21.09 -6.94 8.33
CA PHE A 445 21.68 -7.08 9.66
C PHE A 445 20.64 -7.60 10.67
N GLY A 446 20.88 -8.82 11.19
CA GLY A 446 20.19 -9.42 12.34
C GLY A 446 21.10 -9.81 13.52
N THR A 447 22.42 -9.67 13.40
CA THR A 447 23.35 -9.86 14.53
C THR A 447 24.61 -9.02 14.31
N LEU A 448 24.66 -7.85 14.95
CA LEU A 448 25.93 -7.16 15.19
C LEU A 448 26.74 -8.03 16.16
N GLY A 449 27.64 -8.86 15.61
CA GLY A 449 28.58 -9.64 16.39
C GLY A 449 29.03 -10.95 15.76
N SER A 450 29.58 -10.93 14.53
CA SER A 450 30.53 -11.96 14.01
C SER A 450 30.88 -11.70 12.53
N ALA A 451 31.38 -10.51 12.20
CA ALA A 451 32.16 -10.32 10.97
C ALA A 451 33.67 -10.50 11.22
N THR A 452 34.06 -10.82 12.45
CA THR A 452 35.43 -11.13 12.82
C THR A 452 35.66 -12.64 12.66
N ASN A 453 36.44 -13.01 11.64
CA ASN A 453 37.21 -14.27 11.56
C ASN A 453 36.56 -15.47 10.84
N ASN A 454 35.82 -15.29 9.74
CA ASN A 454 35.54 -16.43 8.86
C ASN A 454 36.28 -16.30 7.52
N PRO A 455 37.46 -16.95 7.34
CA PRO A 455 38.28 -16.86 6.14
C PRO A 455 37.71 -17.65 4.93
N GLY A 456 36.40 -17.84 4.87
CA GLY A 456 35.70 -18.61 3.84
C GLY A 456 34.53 -17.91 3.15
N PHE A 457 34.28 -16.62 3.44
CA PHE A 457 33.24 -15.86 2.72
C PHE A 457 33.73 -15.46 1.32
N VAL A 458 33.50 -16.33 0.35
CA VAL A 458 33.42 -15.95 -1.06
C VAL A 458 31.98 -15.50 -1.29
N ASN A 459 31.66 -14.20 -1.15
CA ASN A 459 30.39 -13.70 -1.67
C ASN A 459 30.64 -12.87 -2.93
N PRO A 460 30.34 -13.39 -4.14
CA PRO A 460 30.43 -12.61 -5.36
C PRO A 460 29.35 -11.53 -5.32
N SER A 461 29.75 -10.30 -4.98
CA SER A 461 28.98 -9.05 -4.92
C SER A 461 27.50 -9.12 -5.37
N PRO A 462 26.56 -9.43 -4.48
CA PRO A 462 25.14 -9.50 -4.84
C PRO A 462 24.45 -8.13 -4.84
N LEU A 463 25.09 -7.04 -4.41
CA LEU A 463 24.65 -5.69 -4.77
C LEU A 463 25.64 -5.09 -5.77
N THR A 464 25.14 -4.61 -6.91
CA THR A 464 25.90 -3.76 -7.84
C THR A 464 25.24 -2.40 -7.94
N VAL A 465 25.99 -1.34 -7.64
CA VAL A 465 25.54 0.04 -7.85
C VAL A 465 26.13 0.54 -9.16
N VAL A 466 25.27 1.01 -10.08
CA VAL A 466 25.66 1.56 -11.38
C VAL A 466 25.23 3.02 -11.44
N LYS A 467 26.18 3.94 -11.55
CA LYS A 467 25.91 5.35 -11.79
C LYS A 467 25.97 5.64 -13.28
N THR A 468 24.83 5.99 -13.86
CA THR A 468 24.65 6.47 -15.22
C THR A 468 24.03 7.88 -15.19
N GLY A 469 23.91 8.55 -16.32
CA GLY A 469 23.41 9.92 -16.39
C GLY A 469 24.43 11.00 -15.98
N PRO A 470 24.29 12.24 -16.45
CA PRO A 470 25.30 13.29 -16.32
C PRO A 470 25.33 14.01 -14.96
N GLY A 471 24.34 13.80 -14.09
CA GLY A 471 24.28 14.43 -12.77
C GLY A 471 25.24 13.85 -11.73
N THR A 472 25.19 14.40 -10.52
CA THR A 472 26.05 14.00 -9.38
C THR A 472 25.26 13.24 -8.32
N GLN A 473 25.80 12.11 -7.86
CA GLN A 473 25.34 11.42 -6.65
C GLN A 473 26.44 11.49 -5.59
N VAL A 474 26.10 11.95 -4.39
CA VAL A 474 27.01 12.04 -3.24
C VAL A 474 26.50 11.13 -2.14
N PHE A 475 27.40 10.30 -1.59
CA PHE A 475 27.19 9.62 -0.31
C PHE A 475 28.24 10.11 0.69
N GLY A 476 27.79 10.43 1.90
CA GLY A 476 28.64 10.96 2.96
C GLY A 476 28.12 10.65 4.35
N VAL A 477 28.87 11.07 5.36
CA VAL A 477 28.42 11.10 6.76
C VAL A 477 28.18 12.56 7.17
N ASN A 478 27.23 12.80 8.07
CA ASN A 478 26.82 14.15 8.47
C ASN A 478 27.65 14.67 9.66
N GLY A 479 28.14 15.92 9.60
CA GLY A 479 28.77 16.62 10.73
C GLY A 479 30.21 16.21 11.06
N PRO A 480 30.79 16.73 12.17
CA PRO A 480 32.21 16.55 12.46
C PRO A 480 32.66 15.11 12.73
N TYR A 481 31.97 14.21 13.47
CA TYR A 481 32.39 12.79 13.64
C TYR A 481 31.29 11.85 14.20
N THR A 482 31.18 10.58 13.73
CA THR A 482 31.02 9.29 14.47
C THR A 482 30.58 8.08 13.62
N GLY A 483 30.07 8.27 12.41
CA GLY A 483 29.67 7.14 11.55
C GLY A 483 30.55 6.89 10.33
N TYR A 484 30.23 5.83 9.57
CA TYR A 484 30.99 5.38 8.41
C TYR A 484 30.07 5.01 7.23
N ILE A 485 30.65 4.95 6.04
CA ILE A 485 30.01 4.39 4.84
C ILE A 485 30.44 2.94 4.68
N GLY A 486 29.49 2.02 4.76
CA GLY A 486 29.70 0.60 4.47
C GLY A 486 29.25 0.26 3.06
N PHE A 487 30.20 -0.01 2.17
CA PHE A 487 29.92 -0.50 0.83
C PHE A 487 30.34 -1.97 0.71
N SER A 488 29.38 -2.87 0.49
CA SER A 488 29.66 -4.28 0.19
C SER A 488 28.98 -4.65 -1.12
N GLY A 489 29.76 -4.76 -2.19
CA GLY A 489 29.23 -4.98 -3.53
C GLY A 489 30.16 -4.47 -4.63
N GLY A 490 29.68 -4.46 -5.87
CA GLY A 490 30.36 -3.82 -7.00
C GLY A 490 29.89 -2.38 -7.17
N LEU A 491 30.81 -1.47 -7.46
CA LEU A 491 30.49 -0.10 -7.87
C LEU A 491 30.91 0.10 -9.33
N ARG A 492 29.99 0.56 -10.17
CA ARG A 492 30.25 0.94 -11.55
C ARG A 492 29.85 2.38 -11.78
N VAL A 493 30.74 3.20 -12.35
CA VAL A 493 30.43 4.58 -12.74
C VAL A 493 30.66 4.70 -14.25
N ASP A 494 29.59 4.90 -15.00
CA ASP A 494 29.60 4.99 -16.46
C ASP A 494 29.32 6.40 -16.97
N GLN A 495 28.72 7.29 -16.18
CA GLN A 495 28.52 8.69 -16.56
C GLN A 495 28.31 9.59 -15.34
N GLY A 496 28.70 10.86 -15.48
CA GLY A 496 28.51 11.88 -14.45
C GLY A 496 29.48 11.70 -13.28
N THR A 497 29.07 12.18 -12.10
CA THR A 497 29.94 12.20 -10.91
C THR A 497 29.34 11.33 -9.81
N PHE A 498 30.15 10.45 -9.25
CA PHE A 498 29.86 9.73 -8.01
C PHE A 498 30.84 10.16 -6.93
N VAL A 499 30.36 10.60 -5.78
CA VAL A 499 31.19 11.14 -4.70
C VAL A 499 30.99 10.31 -3.45
N LEU A 500 32.09 9.86 -2.87
CA LEU A 500 32.14 9.20 -1.58
C LEU A 500 32.93 10.08 -0.60
N LEU A 501 32.25 10.55 0.45
CA LEU A 501 32.86 11.34 1.52
C LEU A 501 33.13 10.41 2.72
N ASN A 502 34.39 10.32 3.15
CA ASN A 502 34.84 9.54 4.32
C ASN A 502 34.44 8.04 4.25
N ALA A 503 34.71 7.38 3.12
CA ALA A 503 34.30 5.99 2.85
C ALA A 503 35.46 5.07 2.42
N ALA A 504 35.25 3.76 2.54
CA ALA A 504 36.03 2.73 1.84
C ALA A 504 35.16 2.00 0.81
N ALA A 505 35.67 1.75 -0.40
CA ALA A 505 35.02 0.88 -1.39
C ALA A 505 36.05 -0.04 -2.07
N SER A 506 35.62 -1.24 -2.44
CA SER A 506 36.44 -2.27 -3.10
C SER A 506 35.75 -2.77 -4.38
N ASN A 507 36.50 -3.28 -5.36
CA ASN A 507 35.96 -3.85 -6.61
C ASN A 507 35.16 -2.85 -7.49
N SER A 508 35.67 -1.62 -7.66
CA SER A 508 35.03 -0.57 -8.47
C SER A 508 35.52 -0.57 -9.93
N ARG A 509 34.63 -0.28 -10.87
CA ARG A 509 34.92 -0.13 -12.31
C ARG A 509 34.41 1.21 -12.84
N ILE A 510 35.27 1.97 -13.52
CA ILE A 510 34.95 3.33 -14.00
C ILE A 510 35.18 3.43 -15.50
N THR A 511 34.21 3.96 -16.24
CA THR A 511 34.23 4.06 -17.72
C THR A 511 33.60 5.37 -18.23
N ASN A 512 33.78 5.71 -19.51
CA ASN A 512 32.99 6.69 -20.29
C ASN A 512 32.77 8.11 -19.67
N ASP A 513 33.78 9.00 -19.70
CA ASP A 513 33.73 10.39 -19.19
C ASP A 513 33.23 10.53 -17.73
N ALA A 514 33.18 9.43 -16.97
CA ALA A 514 32.70 9.42 -15.59
C ALA A 514 33.78 9.87 -14.59
N THR A 515 33.36 10.44 -13.46
CA THR A 515 34.24 10.84 -12.36
C THR A 515 33.84 10.16 -11.06
N LEU A 516 34.78 9.46 -10.41
CA LEU A 516 34.66 9.04 -9.01
C LEU A 516 35.50 9.98 -8.13
N VAL A 517 34.86 10.65 -7.17
CA VAL A 517 35.55 11.49 -6.19
C VAL A 517 35.58 10.80 -4.84
N LEU A 518 36.79 10.64 -4.30
CA LEU A 518 37.05 10.12 -2.97
C LEU A 518 37.57 11.25 -2.10
N ASP A 519 36.73 11.75 -1.20
CA ASP A 519 37.13 12.78 -0.23
C ASP A 519 37.40 12.11 1.12
N LEU A 520 38.67 11.83 1.40
CA LEU A 520 39.14 11.00 2.51
C LEU A 520 39.83 11.87 3.56
N ASN A 521 39.05 12.57 4.39
CA ASN A 521 39.61 13.25 5.56
C ASN A 521 39.97 12.23 6.65
N THR A 522 41.11 12.42 7.30
CA THR A 522 41.63 11.50 8.32
C THR A 522 40.70 11.46 9.54
N PHE A 523 40.30 10.26 9.95
CA PHE A 523 39.66 10.05 11.25
C PHE A 523 40.57 10.58 12.37
N PRO A 524 40.09 11.37 13.34
CA PRO A 524 40.78 11.49 14.61
C PRO A 524 40.70 10.12 15.30
N PRO A 525 41.84 9.54 15.73
CA PRO A 525 41.82 8.34 16.53
C PRO A 525 41.15 8.71 17.86
N THR A 526 39.91 8.28 18.07
CA THR A 526 39.31 8.34 19.40
C THR A 526 38.90 6.93 19.78
N ASP A 527 39.65 6.38 20.74
CA ASP A 527 39.41 5.11 21.41
C ASP A 527 38.04 5.14 22.11
N GLY A 528 36.99 4.75 21.38
CA GLY A 528 35.69 4.40 21.95
C GLY A 528 35.63 2.92 22.30
N PRO A 529 34.73 2.50 23.23
CA PRO A 529 34.71 1.14 23.80
C PRO A 529 34.38 0.01 22.81
N TYR A 530 34.10 0.33 21.55
CA TYR A 530 33.96 -0.61 20.45
C TYR A 530 35.24 -0.59 19.61
N GLY A 531 36.29 -1.25 20.11
CA GLY A 531 37.62 -1.30 19.49
C GLY A 531 37.62 -1.92 18.09
N LEU A 532 37.34 -1.11 17.07
CA LEU A 532 37.56 -1.42 15.66
C LEU A 532 38.64 -0.47 15.13
N SER A 533 39.88 -0.94 15.15
CA SER A 533 40.98 -0.36 14.40
C SER A 533 40.69 -0.50 12.90
N TYR A 534 40.26 0.58 12.25
CA TYR A 534 40.27 0.68 10.78
C TYR A 534 40.91 2.00 10.37
N ALA A 535 42.21 2.13 10.67
CA ALA A 535 43.08 3.12 10.07
C ALA A 535 43.72 2.62 8.75
N THR A 536 42.98 1.84 7.95
CA THR A 536 43.42 1.38 6.62
C THR A 536 42.25 1.36 5.64
N ASN A 537 42.19 2.35 4.76
CA ASN A 537 41.28 2.37 3.62
C ASN A 537 41.76 1.32 2.60
N TYR A 538 41.22 0.10 2.62
CA TYR A 538 41.56 -0.94 1.64
C TYR A 538 40.74 -0.77 0.36
N TRP A 539 41.34 -0.15 -0.65
CA TRP A 539 40.85 -0.11 -2.02
C TRP A 539 41.62 -1.13 -2.85
N GLN A 540 41.01 -2.24 -3.25
CA GLN A 540 41.66 -3.30 -4.04
C GLN A 540 40.82 -3.64 -5.27
N SER A 541 41.49 -4.11 -6.34
CA SER A 541 40.87 -4.62 -7.57
C SER A 541 40.00 -3.63 -8.36
N ASN A 542 40.41 -2.36 -8.40
CA ASN A 542 39.71 -1.33 -9.18
C ASN A 542 40.26 -1.24 -10.61
N SER A 543 39.40 -0.92 -11.59
CA SER A 543 39.80 -0.72 -12.98
C SER A 543 39.24 0.57 -13.57
N VAL A 544 40.06 1.27 -14.36
CA VAL A 544 39.65 2.50 -15.06
C VAL A 544 39.95 2.36 -16.54
N SER A 545 38.95 2.60 -17.37
CA SER A 545 39.05 2.45 -18.83
C SER A 545 38.38 3.61 -19.56
N GLY A 546 38.79 3.86 -20.81
CA GLY A 546 38.32 5.02 -21.57
C GLY A 546 38.83 6.34 -20.97
N SER A 547 37.96 7.34 -20.89
CA SER A 547 38.22 8.69 -20.36
C SER A 547 37.79 8.89 -18.90
N GLY A 548 37.45 7.81 -18.17
CA GLY A 548 37.05 7.89 -16.76
C GLY A 548 38.15 8.45 -15.87
N THR A 549 37.79 9.19 -14.81
CA THR A 549 38.72 9.86 -13.88
C THR A 549 38.45 9.47 -12.43
N ILE A 550 39.51 9.26 -11.65
CA ILE A 550 39.44 9.16 -10.18
C ILE A 550 40.07 10.41 -9.56
N ILE A 551 39.33 11.14 -8.73
CA ILE A 551 39.87 12.27 -7.96
C ILE A 551 39.96 11.87 -6.50
N LYS A 552 41.17 11.84 -5.96
CA LYS A 552 41.42 11.62 -4.53
C LYS A 552 41.72 12.95 -3.83
N LYS A 553 40.98 13.24 -2.75
CA LYS A 553 41.25 14.34 -1.82
C LYS A 553 41.59 13.77 -0.43
N GLY A 554 42.50 14.42 0.28
CA GLY A 554 42.95 13.99 1.62
C GLY A 554 44.15 13.03 1.64
N ASP A 555 44.56 12.64 2.86
CA ASP A 555 45.89 12.07 3.12
C ASP A 555 45.98 10.54 3.05
N ALA A 556 44.85 9.82 2.97
CA ALA A 556 44.81 8.35 3.00
C ALA A 556 45.48 7.69 1.78
N THR A 557 45.97 6.45 1.84
CA THR A 557 46.58 5.80 0.65
C THR A 557 45.51 5.26 -0.32
N LEU A 558 45.68 5.47 -1.63
CA LEU A 558 44.89 4.84 -2.70
C LEU A 558 45.72 3.73 -3.36
N VAL A 559 45.18 2.52 -3.43
CA VAL A 559 45.81 1.37 -4.11
C VAL A 559 44.97 0.98 -5.33
N LEU A 560 45.62 0.80 -6.47
CA LEU A 560 45.01 0.35 -7.73
C LEU A 560 45.73 -0.90 -8.19
N ASP A 561 45.01 -2.02 -8.29
CA ASP A 561 45.56 -3.35 -8.60
C ASP A 561 44.97 -3.93 -9.90
N GLY A 562 44.45 -3.06 -10.78
CA GLY A 562 43.87 -3.40 -12.07
C GLY A 562 44.36 -2.48 -13.19
N PRO A 563 44.02 -2.75 -14.46
CA PRO A 563 44.46 -1.93 -15.59
C PRO A 563 43.92 -0.50 -15.49
N VAL A 564 44.82 0.49 -15.63
CA VAL A 564 44.54 1.93 -15.60
C VAL A 564 44.87 2.53 -16.96
N ALA A 565 43.91 3.18 -17.61
CA ALA A 565 44.13 3.90 -18.85
C ALA A 565 45.07 5.12 -18.64
N GLN A 566 45.88 5.44 -19.65
CA GLN A 566 46.80 6.58 -19.60
C GLN A 566 46.04 7.90 -19.45
N GLY A 567 46.34 8.68 -18.40
CA GLY A 567 45.69 9.98 -18.11
C GLY A 567 44.42 9.90 -17.25
N ALA A 568 44.05 8.71 -16.75
CA ALA A 568 42.84 8.48 -15.97
C ALA A 568 42.98 8.72 -14.44
N LEU A 569 44.19 8.99 -13.96
CA LEU A 569 44.50 9.19 -12.53
C LEU A 569 44.82 10.64 -12.21
#